data_AF-A0A0J1FQS9-F1
#
_entry.id   AF-A0A0J1FQS9-F1
#
_cell.length_a   1.000
_cell.length_b   1.000
_cell.length_c   1.000
_cell.angle_alpha   90.00
_cell.angle_beta   90.00
_cell.angle_gamma   90.00
#
_symmetry.space_group_name_H-M   'P 1'
#
loop_
_entity.id
_entity.type
_entity.pdbx_description
1 polymer ?
#
loop_
_entity_poly.entity_id
_entity_poly.type
_entity_poly.pdbx_seq_one_letter_code
_entity_poly.pdbx_strand_id
1 'polypeptide(L)'
;MSTALNKFKNNTLVIFGASKCGEYVFNYLKDNGLNISYFIDNDSNKWGKALFGIKIISPDNLINLMPNLHIFIASNFFSEIKNQLDLMGFNDYSIIYCHGLINNLYDKKIIINNIEKINLLREILTDDQSRKTLNNIIKFRCEIDDSNLKEILDLDQYFPSEIELVS
;
A
#
# COMPACT_ATOMS: atom_id res chain seq x y z
N MET A 1 -16.65 10.33 8.64
CA MET A 1 -15.79 10.53 7.45
C MET A 1 -14.47 11.09 7.96
N SER A 2 -13.34 10.42 7.71
CA SER A 2 -12.04 10.96 8.14
C SER A 2 -11.78 12.29 7.43
N THR A 3 -11.26 13.28 8.17
CA THR A 3 -10.98 14.63 7.65
C THR A 3 -9.97 14.62 6.49
N ALA A 4 -9.08 13.62 6.45
CA ALA A 4 -8.03 13.47 5.44
C ALA A 4 -8.56 13.09 4.04
N LEU A 5 -9.66 12.32 3.94
CA LEU A 5 -10.16 11.80 2.67
C LEU A 5 -11.13 12.76 1.95
N ASN A 6 -11.62 13.81 2.63
CA ASN A 6 -12.51 14.81 2.02
C ASN A 6 -11.90 15.55 0.82
N LYS A 7 -10.57 15.64 0.75
CA LYS A 7 -9.86 16.32 -0.35
C LYS A 7 -10.13 15.71 -1.72
N PHE A 8 -10.58 14.45 -1.77
CA PHE A 8 -10.79 13.66 -2.98
C PHE A 8 -12.20 13.76 -3.56
N LYS A 9 -13.13 14.50 -2.92
CA LYS A 9 -14.54 14.52 -3.33
C LYS A 9 -14.80 15.01 -4.76
N ASN A 10 -13.90 15.83 -5.31
CA ASN A 10 -14.05 16.42 -6.64
C ASN A 10 -13.22 15.70 -7.72
N ASN A 11 -12.54 14.60 -7.36
CA ASN A 11 -11.71 13.84 -8.27
C ASN A 11 -12.47 12.64 -8.84
N THR A 12 -12.14 12.26 -10.06
CA THR A 12 -12.34 10.90 -10.57
C THR A 12 -11.37 9.98 -9.82
N LEU A 13 -11.91 9.05 -9.03
CA LEU A 13 -11.12 8.15 -8.21
C LEU A 13 -11.00 6.79 -8.86
N VAL A 14 -9.78 6.30 -9.02
CA VAL A 14 -9.53 4.96 -9.56
C VAL A 14 -8.64 4.15 -8.63
N ILE A 15 -8.78 2.83 -8.68
CA ILE A 15 -7.89 1.92 -7.97
C ILE A 15 -7.02 1.19 -8.98
N PHE A 16 -5.70 1.32 -8.88
CA PHE A 16 -4.74 0.54 -9.65
C PHE A 16 -4.41 -0.76 -8.90
N GLY A 17 -5.02 -1.85 -9.37
CA GLY A 17 -4.96 -3.19 -8.81
C GLY A 17 -6.37 -3.79 -8.71
N ALA A 18 -6.71 -4.73 -9.59
CA ALA A 18 -7.99 -5.43 -9.59
C ALA A 18 -7.82 -6.88 -9.07
N SER A 19 -7.25 -6.99 -7.88
CA SER A 19 -7.03 -8.26 -7.16
C SER A 19 -7.60 -8.15 -5.74
N LYS A 20 -7.28 -9.13 -4.88
CA LYS A 20 -7.73 -9.11 -3.48
C LYS A 20 -7.32 -7.85 -2.72
N CYS A 21 -6.13 -7.31 -3.01
CA CYS A 21 -5.66 -6.05 -2.43
C CYS A 21 -6.56 -4.87 -2.84
N GLY A 22 -6.92 -4.80 -4.13
CA GLY A 22 -7.88 -3.83 -4.66
C GLY A 22 -9.27 -3.95 -4.04
N GLU A 23 -9.74 -5.16 -3.73
CA GLU A 23 -11.01 -5.36 -3.02
C GLU A 23 -11.01 -4.75 -1.63
N TYR A 24 -9.93 -4.96 -0.86
CA TYR A 24 -9.82 -4.36 0.48
C TYR A 24 -9.78 -2.85 0.43
N VAL A 25 -8.99 -2.28 -0.50
CA VAL A 25 -8.91 -0.83 -0.70
C VAL A 25 -10.26 -0.25 -1.14
N PHE A 26 -10.98 -0.93 -2.04
CA PHE A 26 -12.31 -0.51 -2.45
C PHE A 26 -13.29 -0.41 -1.29
N ASN A 27 -13.37 -1.46 -0.46
CA ASN A 27 -14.26 -1.46 0.70
C ASN A 27 -13.89 -0.34 1.69
N TYR A 28 -12.60 -0.17 1.99
CA TYR A 28 -12.13 0.91 2.85
C TYR A 28 -12.52 2.31 2.35
N LEU A 29 -12.30 2.58 1.05
CA LEU A 29 -12.64 3.89 0.46
C LEU A 29 -14.16 4.10 0.43
N LYS A 30 -14.93 3.07 0.09
CA LYS A 30 -16.40 3.08 0.08
C LYS A 30 -16.98 3.33 1.48
N ASP A 31 -16.49 2.64 2.50
CA ASP A 31 -16.92 2.80 3.89
C ASP A 31 -16.60 4.20 4.42
N ASN A 32 -15.60 4.87 3.82
CA ASN A 32 -15.27 6.27 4.07
C ASN A 32 -16.02 7.27 3.17
N GLY A 33 -16.99 6.80 2.37
CA GLY A 33 -17.87 7.66 1.56
C GLY A 33 -17.27 8.14 0.25
N LEU A 34 -16.26 7.46 -0.28
CA LEU A 34 -15.67 7.74 -1.59
C LEU A 34 -16.25 6.81 -2.66
N ASN A 35 -16.49 7.35 -3.85
CA ASN A 35 -16.99 6.60 -5.00
C ASN A 35 -15.86 6.33 -5.98
N ILE A 36 -15.62 5.05 -6.28
CA ILE A 36 -14.58 4.61 -7.23
C ILE A 36 -15.19 4.47 -8.62
N SER A 37 -14.57 5.11 -9.61
CA SER A 37 -15.03 5.13 -10.99
C SER A 37 -14.57 3.92 -11.79
N TYR A 38 -13.32 3.48 -11.58
CA TYR A 38 -12.71 2.38 -12.33
C TYR A 38 -11.68 1.62 -11.49
N PHE A 39 -11.49 0.34 -11.85
CA PHE A 39 -10.29 -0.39 -11.52
C PHE A 39 -9.34 -0.38 -12.73
N ILE A 40 -8.04 -0.29 -12.46
CA ILE A 40 -6.97 -0.38 -13.46
C ILE A 40 -6.14 -1.62 -13.14
N ASP A 41 -5.75 -2.39 -14.14
CA ASP A 41 -4.85 -3.53 -13.94
C ASP A 41 -3.99 -3.76 -15.19
N ASN A 42 -2.77 -4.24 -15.02
CA ASN A 42 -1.88 -4.56 -16.13
C ASN A 42 -2.24 -5.90 -16.79
N ASP A 43 -2.99 -6.77 -16.10
CA ASP A 43 -3.47 -8.04 -16.65
C ASP A 43 -4.62 -7.81 -17.66
N SER A 44 -4.29 -7.92 -18.94
CA SER A 44 -5.24 -7.74 -20.04
C SER A 44 -6.40 -8.73 -20.02
N ASN A 45 -6.25 -9.89 -19.35
CA ASN A 45 -7.35 -10.84 -19.17
C ASN A 45 -8.46 -10.29 -18.27
N LYS A 46 -8.22 -9.20 -17.53
CA LYS A 46 -9.23 -8.55 -16.69
C LYS A 46 -9.96 -7.41 -17.40
N TRP A 47 -9.41 -6.87 -18.48
CA TRP A 47 -9.97 -5.70 -19.14
C TRP A 47 -11.38 -5.98 -19.67
N GLY A 48 -12.29 -5.04 -19.45
CA GLY A 48 -13.70 -5.17 -19.81
C GLY A 48 -14.55 -5.99 -18.83
N LYS A 49 -13.93 -6.75 -17.91
CA LYS A 49 -14.64 -7.34 -16.78
C LYS A 49 -15.00 -6.27 -15.75
N ALA A 50 -15.77 -6.67 -14.74
CA ALA A 50 -16.14 -5.80 -13.63
C ALA A 50 -15.83 -6.45 -12.28
N LEU A 51 -15.45 -5.61 -11.33
CA LEU A 51 -15.29 -5.94 -9.91
C LEU A 51 -16.20 -5.01 -9.11
N PHE A 52 -17.08 -5.55 -8.27
CA PHE A 52 -18.14 -4.78 -7.59
C PHE A 52 -19.03 -3.94 -8.54
N GLY A 53 -19.24 -4.41 -9.78
CA GLY A 53 -19.97 -3.67 -10.82
C GLY A 53 -19.20 -2.50 -11.45
N ILE A 54 -17.95 -2.29 -11.05
CA ILE A 54 -17.05 -1.25 -11.59
C ILE A 54 -16.14 -1.88 -12.64
N LYS A 55 -16.04 -1.24 -13.81
CA LYS A 55 -15.27 -1.76 -14.94
C LYS A 55 -13.77 -1.76 -14.63
N ILE A 56 -13.09 -2.82 -15.07
CA ILE A 56 -11.64 -2.92 -15.10
C ILE A 56 -11.16 -2.48 -16.49
N ILE A 57 -10.27 -1.49 -16.54
CA ILE A 57 -9.75 -0.91 -17.79
C ILE A 57 -8.21 -1.00 -17.83
N SER A 58 -7.64 -0.77 -19.01
CA SER A 58 -6.19 -0.74 -19.18
C SER A 58 -5.59 0.56 -18.62
N PRO A 59 -4.28 0.56 -18.28
CA PRO A 59 -3.57 1.78 -17.86
C PRO A 59 -3.67 2.90 -18.90
N ASP A 60 -3.63 2.56 -20.20
CA ASP A 60 -3.71 3.55 -21.29
C ASP A 60 -5.00 4.35 -21.29
N ASN A 61 -6.07 3.82 -20.69
CA ASN A 61 -7.34 4.55 -20.58
C ASN A 61 -7.33 5.64 -19.49
N LEU A 62 -6.31 5.71 -18.64
CA LEU A 62 -6.19 6.73 -17.59
C LEU A 62 -6.18 8.15 -18.16
N ILE A 63 -5.60 8.37 -19.35
CA ILE A 63 -5.51 9.70 -19.98
C ILE A 63 -6.88 10.32 -20.22
N ASN A 64 -7.89 9.48 -20.45
CA ASN A 64 -9.27 9.90 -20.71
C ASN A 64 -10.00 10.36 -19.44
N LEU A 65 -9.39 10.24 -18.26
CA LEU A 65 -9.99 10.55 -16.95
C LEU A 65 -9.45 11.85 -16.33
N MET A 66 -8.48 12.49 -16.99
CA MET A 66 -7.91 13.79 -16.60
C MET A 66 -8.90 14.95 -16.80
N PRO A 67 -8.71 16.12 -16.15
CA PRO A 67 -7.56 16.51 -15.30
C PRO A 67 -7.71 16.14 -13.82
N ASN A 68 -8.92 15.90 -13.33
CA ASN A 68 -9.18 15.71 -11.89
C ASN A 68 -9.08 14.24 -11.48
N LEU A 69 -8.04 13.53 -11.92
CA LEU A 69 -7.86 12.10 -11.65
C LEU A 69 -6.99 11.90 -10.40
N HIS A 70 -7.42 11.04 -9.49
CA HIS A 70 -6.56 10.51 -8.42
C HIS A 70 -6.50 8.99 -8.47
N ILE A 71 -5.29 8.42 -8.36
CA ILE A 71 -5.03 6.99 -8.49
C ILE A 71 -4.61 6.40 -7.14
N PHE A 72 -5.41 5.47 -6.61
CA PHE A 72 -5.03 4.66 -5.45
C PHE A 72 -4.33 3.37 -5.91
N ILE A 73 -3.03 3.26 -5.66
CA ILE A 73 -2.26 2.04 -5.97
C ILE A 73 -2.51 1.01 -4.86
N ALA A 74 -3.11 -0.12 -5.24
CA ALA A 74 -3.51 -1.22 -4.38
C ALA A 74 -2.85 -2.54 -4.83
N SER A 75 -1.52 -2.56 -4.83
CA SER A 75 -0.72 -3.69 -5.32
C SER A 75 0.60 -3.83 -4.56
N ASN A 76 1.09 -5.07 -4.45
CA ASN A 76 2.45 -5.33 -3.98
C ASN A 76 3.52 -4.88 -5.01
N PHE A 77 3.13 -4.72 -6.28
CA PHE A 77 3.96 -4.20 -7.37
C PHE A 77 3.93 -2.66 -7.44
N PHE A 78 3.78 -1.98 -6.31
CA PHE A 78 3.58 -0.53 -6.29
C PHE A 78 4.76 0.25 -6.88
N SER A 79 6.00 -0.24 -6.75
CA SER A 79 7.18 0.43 -7.32
C SER A 79 7.15 0.44 -8.84
N GLU A 80 6.78 -0.68 -9.46
CA GLU A 80 6.68 -0.83 -10.92
C GLU A 80 5.52 0.01 -11.47
N ILE A 81 4.37 -0.03 -10.79
CA ILE A 81 3.20 0.78 -11.13
C ILE A 81 3.51 2.27 -10.99
N LYS A 82 4.23 2.68 -9.94
CA LYS A 82 4.67 4.06 -9.76
C LYS A 82 5.51 4.52 -10.95
N ASN A 83 6.56 3.75 -11.29
CA ASN A 83 7.41 4.07 -12.45
C ASN A 83 6.61 4.14 -13.75
N GLN A 84 5.66 3.21 -13.95
CA GLN A 84 4.74 3.23 -15.09
C GLN A 84 3.92 4.52 -15.13
N LEU A 85 3.29 4.90 -14.03
CA LEU A 85 2.48 6.12 -13.93
C LEU A 85 3.31 7.39 -14.16
N ASP A 86 4.51 7.45 -13.58
CA ASP A 86 5.45 8.56 -13.77
C ASP A 86 5.83 8.72 -15.25
N LEU A 87 6.16 7.61 -15.94
CA LEU A 87 6.46 7.60 -17.38
C LEU A 87 5.26 7.98 -18.25
N MET A 88 4.04 7.69 -17.79
CA MET A 88 2.79 8.10 -18.45
C MET A 88 2.39 9.54 -18.14
N GLY A 89 3.14 10.24 -17.28
CA GLY A 89 2.89 11.63 -16.91
C GLY A 89 1.84 11.84 -15.82
N PHE A 90 1.46 10.79 -15.07
CA PHE A 90 0.57 10.90 -13.91
C PHE A 90 1.37 11.15 -12.64
N ASN A 91 0.99 12.17 -11.88
CA ASN A 91 1.66 12.56 -10.64
C ASN A 91 0.75 12.60 -9.40
N ASP A 92 -0.58 12.52 -9.58
CA ASP A 92 -1.55 12.49 -8.48
C ASP A 92 -1.98 11.05 -8.16
N TYR A 93 -1.16 10.37 -7.34
CA TYR A 93 -1.43 9.03 -6.88
C TYR A 93 -1.06 8.83 -5.40
N SER A 94 -1.64 7.82 -4.77
CA SER A 94 -1.35 7.41 -3.40
C SER A 94 -1.28 5.89 -3.30
N ILE A 95 -0.31 5.37 -2.55
CA ILE A 95 -0.20 3.94 -2.29
C ILE A 95 -1.00 3.61 -1.03
N ILE A 96 -1.88 2.61 -1.11
CA ILE A 96 -2.59 2.08 0.06
C ILE A 96 -2.12 0.65 0.31
N TYR A 97 -1.48 0.44 1.45
CA TYR A 97 -1.09 -0.88 1.92
C TYR A 97 -2.33 -1.65 2.37
N CYS A 98 -2.90 -2.47 1.48
CA CYS A 98 -4.11 -3.24 1.79
C CYS A 98 -3.95 -4.20 2.98
N HIS A 99 -2.74 -4.61 3.32
CA HIS A 99 -2.45 -5.39 4.52
C HIS A 99 -2.93 -4.67 5.80
N GLY A 100 -2.80 -3.35 5.87
CA GLY A 100 -3.35 -2.54 6.96
C GLY A 100 -4.89 -2.51 7.02
N LEU A 101 -5.57 -3.01 5.99
CA LEU A 101 -7.04 -3.05 5.90
C LEU A 101 -7.60 -4.44 6.22
N ILE A 102 -6.75 -5.45 6.36
CA ILE A 102 -7.17 -6.83 6.61
C ILE A 102 -7.40 -7.01 8.12
N ASN A 103 -8.66 -7.15 8.51
CA ASN A 103 -9.02 -7.51 9.87
C ASN A 103 -8.36 -8.85 10.24
N ASN A 104 -7.73 -8.89 11.41
CA ASN A 104 -6.99 -10.06 11.92
C ASN A 104 -5.85 -10.53 11.00
N LEU A 105 -5.23 -9.63 10.22
CA LEU A 105 -4.05 -10.00 9.42
C LEU A 105 -2.97 -10.69 10.26
N TYR A 106 -2.77 -10.18 11.47
CA TYR A 106 -1.85 -10.73 12.45
C TYR A 106 -2.65 -11.22 13.66
N ASP A 107 -2.42 -12.47 14.05
CA ASP A 107 -2.93 -12.97 15.32
C ASP A 107 -2.09 -12.38 16.46
N LYS A 108 -2.65 -11.37 17.15
CA LYS A 108 -2.01 -10.71 18.30
C LYS A 108 -1.62 -11.70 19.38
N LYS A 109 -2.29 -12.86 19.49
CA LYS A 109 -1.93 -13.91 20.44
C LYS A 109 -0.54 -14.46 20.18
N ILE A 110 -0.08 -14.51 18.92
CA ILE A 110 1.29 -14.94 18.60
C ILE A 110 2.31 -14.00 19.25
N ILE A 111 2.07 -12.68 19.18
CA ILE A 111 2.96 -11.68 19.79
C ILE A 111 2.90 -11.80 21.32
N ILE A 112 1.70 -11.84 21.90
CA ILE A 112 1.50 -11.96 23.36
C ILE A 112 2.18 -13.22 23.90
N ASN A 113 1.98 -14.37 23.24
CA ASN A 113 2.56 -15.65 23.64
C ASN A 113 4.09 -15.71 23.49
N ASN A 114 4.71 -14.77 22.78
CA ASN A 114 6.15 -14.71 22.56
C ASN A 114 6.77 -13.41 23.10
N ILE A 115 6.09 -12.68 23.99
CA ILE A 115 6.55 -11.38 24.48
C ILE A 115 7.94 -11.44 25.13
N GLU A 116 8.23 -12.49 25.90
CA GLU A 116 9.54 -12.69 26.52
C GLU A 116 10.66 -12.86 25.50
N LYS A 117 10.41 -13.58 24.40
CA LYS A 117 11.39 -13.75 23.31
C LYS A 117 11.60 -12.43 22.55
N ILE A 118 10.55 -11.64 22.37
CA ILE A 118 10.63 -10.33 21.71
C ILE A 118 11.42 -9.35 22.59
N ASN A 119 11.20 -9.37 23.90
CA ASN A 119 11.98 -8.58 24.85
C ASN A 119 13.46 -8.99 24.81
N LEU A 120 13.76 -10.29 24.85
CA LEU A 120 15.14 -10.78 24.71
C LEU A 120 15.78 -10.33 23.39
N LEU A 121 15.05 -10.44 22.27
CA LEU A 121 15.50 -9.94 20.97
C LEU A 121 15.84 -8.44 21.05
N ARG A 122 14.98 -7.63 21.69
CA ARG A 122 15.22 -6.20 21.83
C ARG A 122 16.49 -5.87 22.63
N GLU A 123 16.81 -6.66 23.66
CA GLU A 123 18.02 -6.48 24.47
C GLU A 123 19.31 -6.85 23.71
N ILE A 124 19.27 -7.83 22.81
CA ILE A 124 20.46 -8.26 22.04
C ILE A 124 20.73 -7.41 20.80
N LEU A 125 19.72 -6.68 20.29
CA LEU A 125 19.91 -5.72 19.21
C LEU A 125 20.80 -4.58 19.73
N THR A 126 21.94 -4.34 19.07
CA THR A 126 22.97 -3.42 19.56
C THR A 126 22.67 -1.97 19.24
N ASP A 127 22.10 -1.69 18.08
CA ASP A 127 21.85 -0.33 17.58
C ASP A 127 20.40 0.13 17.80
N ASP A 128 20.23 1.45 17.94
CA ASP A 128 18.94 2.08 18.18
C ASP A 128 17.99 1.94 16.98
N GLN A 129 18.53 1.91 15.75
CA GLN A 129 17.71 1.80 14.55
C GLN A 129 17.04 0.43 14.48
N SER A 130 17.76 -0.65 14.76
CA SER A 130 17.20 -2.00 14.83
C SER A 130 16.14 -2.13 15.93
N ARG A 131 16.39 -1.56 17.12
CA ARG A 131 15.40 -1.53 18.22
C ARG A 131 14.14 -0.77 17.81
N LYS A 132 14.30 0.38 17.16
CA LYS A 132 13.20 1.18 16.61
C LYS A 132 12.41 0.41 15.56
N THR A 133 13.09 -0.24 14.63
CA THR A 133 12.50 -1.10 13.59
C THR A 133 11.66 -2.22 14.21
N LEU A 134 12.22 -2.96 15.18
CA LEU A 134 11.48 -4.00 15.89
C LEU A 134 10.21 -3.45 16.55
N ASN A 135 10.33 -2.36 17.31
CA ASN A 135 9.20 -1.77 18.03
C ASN A 135 8.10 -1.30 17.07
N ASN A 136 8.44 -0.64 15.98
CA ASN A 136 7.48 -0.15 14.99
C ASN A 136 6.79 -1.31 14.24
N ILE A 137 7.51 -2.40 13.94
CA ILE A 137 6.92 -3.61 13.34
C ILE A 137 5.96 -4.28 14.33
N ILE A 138 6.33 -4.43 15.60
CA ILE A 138 5.46 -5.01 16.62
C ILE A 138 4.21 -4.16 16.82
N LYS A 139 4.35 -2.84 16.91
CA LYS A 139 3.23 -1.91 16.99
C LYS A 139 2.29 -2.06 15.80
N PHE A 140 2.82 -2.04 14.58
CA PHE A 140 2.03 -2.25 13.36
C PHE A 140 1.29 -3.59 13.40
N ARG A 141 1.96 -4.69 13.78
CA ARG A 141 1.30 -6.01 13.81
C ARG A 141 0.26 -6.14 14.94
N CYS A 142 0.47 -5.46 16.07
CA CYS A 142 -0.45 -5.48 17.20
C CYS A 142 -1.66 -4.54 17.00
N GLU A 143 -1.45 -3.38 16.40
CA GLU A 143 -2.44 -2.29 16.38
C GLU A 143 -2.98 -2.02 14.98
N ILE A 144 -2.34 -2.58 13.95
CA ILE A 144 -2.58 -2.24 12.54
C ILE A 144 -2.37 -0.73 12.31
N ASP A 145 -1.43 -0.15 13.08
CA ASP A 145 -1.02 1.25 12.95
C ASP A 145 0.25 1.35 12.10
N ASP A 146 0.10 1.83 10.88
CA ASP A 146 1.18 1.99 9.91
C ASP A 146 1.88 3.35 9.97
N SER A 147 1.46 4.26 10.88
CA SER A 147 1.94 5.63 10.95
C SER A 147 3.47 5.73 11.05
N ASN A 148 4.07 4.77 11.75
CA ASN A 148 5.49 4.75 12.07
C ASN A 148 6.31 3.86 11.13
N LEU A 149 5.69 3.18 10.17
CA LEU A 149 6.42 2.30 9.23
C LEU A 149 7.33 3.10 8.31
N LYS A 150 6.94 4.32 7.94
CA LYS A 150 7.78 5.21 7.11
C LYS A 150 9.10 5.58 7.79
N GLU A 151 9.17 5.56 9.11
CA GLU A 151 10.39 5.89 9.86
C GLU A 151 11.43 4.78 9.84
N ILE A 152 11.05 3.58 9.40
CA ILE A 152 11.89 2.37 9.41
C ILE A 152 12.00 1.76 8.00
N LEU A 153 11.48 2.46 6.98
CA LEU A 153 11.55 2.02 5.60
C LEU A 153 12.96 2.26 5.07
N ASP A 154 13.58 1.19 4.59
CA ASP A 154 14.82 1.23 3.83
C ASP A 154 14.56 0.58 2.47
N LEU A 155 14.89 1.29 1.39
CA LEU A 155 14.68 0.82 0.03
C LEU A 155 15.90 0.03 -0.50
N ASP A 156 17.06 0.20 0.12
CA ASP A 156 18.32 -0.42 -0.30
C ASP A 156 18.55 -1.73 0.44
N GLN A 157 17.82 -2.78 0.02
CA GLN A 157 17.81 -4.06 0.72
C GLN A 157 19.10 -4.88 0.48
N TYR A 158 19.74 -5.32 1.57
CA TYR A 158 20.95 -6.15 1.66
C TYR A 158 22.25 -5.49 1.19
N PHE A 159 22.31 -5.14 -0.10
CA PHE A 159 23.50 -4.60 -0.73
C PHE A 159 23.17 -3.20 -1.24
N PRO A 160 23.56 -2.15 -0.52
CA PRO A 160 23.35 -0.79 -0.99
C PRO A 160 24.04 -0.58 -2.34
N SER A 161 23.51 0.37 -3.12
CA SER A 161 23.96 0.67 -4.49
C SER A 161 25.45 1.03 -4.61
N GLU A 162 26.08 1.32 -3.48
CA GLU A 162 27.47 1.71 -3.28
C GLU A 162 28.42 0.52 -3.12
N ILE A 163 27.93 -0.72 -3.13
CA ILE A 163 28.80 -1.90 -3.10
C ILE A 163 29.39 -2.16 -4.49
N GLU A 164 30.68 -1.86 -4.64
CA GLU A 164 31.48 -2.38 -5.74
C GLU A 164 31.79 -3.87 -5.48
N LEU A 165 31.18 -4.75 -6.29
CA LEU A 165 31.53 -6.16 -6.29
C LEU A 165 32.89 -6.33 -6.97
N VAL A 166 33.91 -6.69 -6.18
CA VAL A 166 35.24 -7.02 -6.71
C VAL A 166 35.17 -8.43 -7.30
N SER A 167 35.15 -8.53 -8.63
CA SER A 167 35.28 -9.78 -9.38
C SER A 167 36.72 -10.26 -9.43
#